data_AF-A0A0A0KL41-F1
#
_entry.id   AF-A0A0A0KL41-F1
#
_cell.length_a   1.000
_cell.length_b   1.000
_cell.length_c   1.000
_cell.angle_alpha   90.00
_cell.angle_beta   90.00
_cell.angle_gamma   90.00
#
_symmetry.space_group_name_H-M   'P 1'
#
loop_
_entity.id
_entity.type
_entity.pdbx_description
1 polymer ?
#
loop_
_entity_poly.entity_id
_entity_poly.type
_entity_poly.pdbx_seq_one_letter_code
_entity_poly.pdbx_strand_id
1 'polypeptide(L)'
;MENDVLSSRAQFIIHAALKQCGLILFKKLKMLIQDAGLYVVVRIGPYVCAEWNYGGFPVWLHNMPGIQLRTNNQVYKNEMQTFTTKIVNMCKQANLFASQGGPIILAQIENEYGNVMTPAYGDAGKAYINWCAQMAESLNIDVPWIMCQ
;
A
#
# COMPACT_ATOMS: atom_id res chain seq x y z
N MET A 1 13.64 32.59 2.42
CA MET A 1 14.31 31.28 2.44
C MET A 1 14.52 30.84 3.88
N GLU A 2 13.45 30.55 4.62
CA GLU A 2 13.59 30.17 6.04
C GLU A 2 12.42 29.32 6.55
N ASN A 3 11.83 28.49 5.68
CA ASN A 3 10.73 27.58 6.06
C ASN A 3 10.99 26.09 5.70
N ASP A 4 12.13 25.75 5.09
CA ASP A 4 12.39 24.38 4.61
C ASP A 4 13.14 23.46 5.59
N VAL A 5 13.85 24.03 6.58
CA VAL A 5 14.72 23.23 7.46
C VAL A 5 13.97 22.61 8.64
N LEU A 6 12.85 23.21 9.07
CA LEU A 6 12.02 22.66 10.16
C LEU A 6 11.04 21.58 9.66
N SER A 7 10.62 21.63 8.38
CA SER A 7 9.74 20.63 7.75
C SER A 7 10.42 19.27 7.60
N SER A 8 11.66 19.24 7.11
CA SER A 8 12.40 18.01 6.82
C SER A 8 12.79 17.22 8.07
N ARG A 9 13.17 17.88 9.17
CA ARG A 9 13.55 17.21 10.43
C ARG A 9 12.36 16.64 11.19
N ALA A 10 11.23 17.35 11.22
CA ALA A 10 9.99 16.85 11.84
C ALA A 10 9.38 15.70 11.03
N GLN A 11 9.34 15.80 9.69
CA GLN A 11 8.96 14.68 8.83
C GLN A 11 9.89 13.49 9.01
N PHE A 12 11.21 13.70 9.13
CA PHE A 12 12.16 12.62 9.35
C PHE A 12 11.93 11.91 10.70
N ILE A 13 11.71 12.66 11.78
CA ILE A 13 11.44 12.09 13.11
C ILE A 13 10.09 11.37 13.14
N ILE A 14 9.03 11.94 12.58
CA ILE A 14 7.70 11.29 12.49
C ILE A 14 7.79 10.05 11.59
N HIS A 15 8.48 10.15 10.46
CA HIS A 15 8.68 9.02 9.55
C HIS A 15 9.48 7.90 10.24
N ALA A 16 10.54 8.23 10.97
CA ALA A 16 11.36 7.28 11.71
C ALA A 16 10.58 6.64 12.86
N ALA A 17 9.80 7.43 13.62
CA ALA A 17 8.97 6.95 14.71
C ALA A 17 7.84 6.04 14.22
N LEU A 18 7.11 6.43 13.16
CA LEU A 18 6.09 5.59 12.54
C LEU A 18 6.69 4.31 11.94
N LYS A 19 7.89 4.41 11.34
CA LYS A 19 8.62 3.25 10.81
C LYS A 19 9.02 2.30 11.94
N GLN A 20 9.56 2.81 13.05
CA GLN A 20 10.01 1.99 14.17
C GLN A 20 8.84 1.37 14.94
N CYS A 21 7.81 2.16 15.28
CA CYS A 21 6.61 1.65 15.96
C CYS A 21 5.87 0.64 15.07
N GLY A 22 5.75 0.93 13.78
CA GLY A 22 5.16 0.01 12.80
C GLY A 22 5.93 -1.30 12.69
N LEU A 23 7.26 -1.26 12.68
CA LEU A 23 8.09 -2.46 12.63
C LEU A 23 7.93 -3.34 13.89
N ILE A 24 7.83 -2.72 15.07
CA ILE A 24 7.56 -3.44 16.32
C ILE A 24 6.19 -4.12 16.27
N LEU A 25 5.17 -3.41 15.79
CA LEU A 25 3.83 -3.97 15.63
C LEU A 25 3.81 -5.16 14.66
N PHE A 26 4.49 -5.05 13.52
CA PHE A 26 4.57 -6.11 12.51
C PHE A 26 5.25 -7.37 13.07
N LYS A 27 6.33 -7.22 13.84
CA LYS A 27 7.00 -8.35 14.49
C LYS A 27 6.09 -9.04 15.52
N LYS A 28 5.33 -8.27 16.31
CA LYS A 28 4.36 -8.84 17.26
C LYS A 28 3.24 -9.60 16.54
N LEU A 29 2.69 -9.03 15.47
CA LEU A 29 1.66 -9.67 14.66
C LEU A 29 2.18 -10.98 14.05
N LYS A 30 3.41 -10.97 13.52
CA LYS A 30 4.09 -12.16 13.02
C LYS A 30 4.05 -13.30 14.03
N MET A 31 4.55 -13.04 15.24
CA MET A 31 4.64 -14.03 16.31
C MET A 31 3.26 -14.60 16.64
N LEU A 32 2.26 -13.74 16.89
CA LEU A 32 0.91 -14.18 17.26
C LEU A 32 0.28 -15.09 16.20
N ILE A 33 0.45 -14.76 14.93
CA ILE A 33 -0.12 -15.52 13.82
C ILE A 33 0.59 -16.87 13.67
N GLN A 34 1.92 -16.89 13.80
CA GLN A 34 2.70 -18.12 13.71
C GLN A 34 2.45 -19.04 14.91
N ASP A 35 2.34 -18.49 16.12
CA ASP A 35 1.99 -19.23 17.33
C ASP A 35 0.59 -19.86 17.22
N ALA A 36 -0.32 -19.21 16.50
CA ALA A 36 -1.64 -19.74 16.17
C ALA A 36 -1.64 -20.74 14.99
N GLY A 37 -0.51 -20.95 14.32
CA GLY A 37 -0.40 -21.83 13.14
C GLY A 37 -1.16 -21.32 11.91
N LEU A 38 -1.38 -20.00 11.79
CA LEU A 38 -2.17 -19.38 10.73
C LEU A 38 -1.30 -18.75 9.62
N TYR A 39 -1.92 -18.52 8.48
CA TYR A 39 -1.37 -17.76 7.36
C TYR A 39 -2.16 -16.47 7.11
N VAL A 40 -1.57 -15.55 6.34
CA VAL A 40 -2.12 -14.21 6.07
C VAL A 40 -2.24 -13.94 4.59
N VAL A 41 -3.39 -13.40 4.20
CA VAL A 41 -3.57 -12.63 2.97
C VAL A 41 -3.50 -11.16 3.35
N VAL A 42 -2.45 -10.45 2.93
CA VAL A 42 -2.30 -9.03 3.23
C VAL A 42 -2.96 -8.18 2.15
N ARG A 43 -3.96 -7.37 2.50
CA ARG A 43 -4.62 -6.45 1.57
C ARG A 43 -4.06 -5.05 1.75
N ILE A 44 -3.17 -4.63 0.86
CA ILE A 44 -2.39 -3.38 1.04
C ILE A 44 -3.16 -2.15 0.53
N GLY A 45 -3.99 -2.30 -0.50
CA GLY A 45 -4.72 -1.18 -1.10
C GLY A 45 -3.92 -0.45 -2.19
N PRO A 46 -3.94 0.89 -2.27
CA PRO A 46 -4.20 1.82 -1.16
C PRO A 46 -5.69 2.08 -0.91
N TYR A 47 -6.55 1.91 -1.91
CA TYR A 47 -7.98 1.84 -1.67
C TYR A 47 -8.34 0.46 -1.13
N VAL A 48 -9.02 0.41 0.01
CA VAL A 48 -9.41 -0.85 0.68
C VAL A 48 -10.91 -0.98 0.88
N CYS A 49 -11.69 0.07 0.59
CA CYS A 49 -13.09 0.17 0.96
C CYS A 49 -13.26 -0.04 2.48
N ALA A 50 -13.69 -1.23 2.89
CA ALA A 50 -13.82 -1.71 4.27
C ALA A 50 -14.74 -0.85 5.15
N GLU A 51 -15.68 -0.13 4.52
CA GLU A 51 -16.56 0.85 5.18
C GLU A 51 -15.75 1.84 6.04
N TRP A 52 -14.49 2.06 5.65
CA TRP A 52 -13.54 2.89 6.38
C TRP A 52 -13.56 4.30 5.84
N ASN A 53 -13.22 5.25 6.70
CA ASN A 53 -13.24 6.66 6.34
C ASN A 53 -12.44 6.90 5.05
N TYR A 54 -13.12 7.51 4.07
CA TYR A 54 -12.60 7.81 2.73
C TYR A 54 -11.94 6.61 2.01
N GLY A 55 -12.42 5.40 2.28
CA GLY A 55 -11.94 4.16 1.66
C GLY A 55 -10.49 3.79 2.00
N GLY A 56 -9.96 4.37 3.09
CA GLY A 56 -8.56 4.24 3.50
C GLY A 56 -7.64 5.36 3.01
N PHE A 57 -8.10 6.23 2.11
CA PHE A 57 -7.28 7.34 1.65
C PHE A 57 -7.13 8.41 2.72
N PRO A 58 -5.93 9.01 2.85
CA PRO A 58 -5.80 10.20 3.66
C PRO A 58 -6.47 11.40 2.96
N VAL A 59 -7.19 12.22 3.73
CA VAL A 59 -7.95 13.36 3.19
C VAL A 59 -7.06 14.35 2.42
N TRP A 60 -5.81 14.54 2.84
CA TRP A 60 -4.87 15.45 2.15
C TRP A 60 -4.61 15.05 0.69
N LEU A 61 -4.76 13.77 0.34
CA LEU A 61 -4.57 13.28 -1.03
C LEU A 61 -5.59 13.92 -1.98
N HIS A 62 -6.82 14.19 -1.51
CA HIS A 62 -7.86 14.85 -2.29
C HIS A 62 -7.48 16.28 -2.69
N ASN A 63 -6.65 16.95 -1.89
CA ASN A 63 -6.32 18.36 -2.08
C ASN A 63 -5.07 18.56 -2.95
N MET A 64 -4.45 17.48 -3.46
CA MET A 64 -3.27 17.59 -4.30
C MET A 64 -3.65 18.15 -5.70
N PRO A 65 -2.91 19.15 -6.22
CA PRO A 65 -3.20 19.72 -7.54
C PRO A 65 -3.20 18.65 -8.64
N GLY A 66 -4.28 18.60 -9.43
CA GLY A 66 -4.40 17.67 -10.56
C GLY A 66 -4.63 16.21 -10.17
N ILE A 67 -4.95 15.91 -8.90
CA ILE A 67 -5.24 14.55 -8.46
C ILE A 67 -6.52 14.03 -9.10
N GLN A 68 -6.45 12.78 -9.58
CA GLN A 68 -7.63 11.96 -9.83
C GLN A 68 -7.36 10.58 -9.25
N LEU A 69 -8.22 10.17 -8.31
CA LEU A 69 -8.02 8.92 -7.58
C LEU A 69 -8.40 7.73 -8.45
N ARG A 70 -7.74 6.59 -8.21
CA ARG A 70 -8.07 5.29 -8.80
C ARG A 70 -8.19 5.31 -10.33
N THR A 71 -7.30 6.05 -10.99
CA THR A 71 -7.22 6.10 -12.46
C THR A 71 -5.79 6.33 -12.91
N ASN A 72 -5.54 6.38 -14.22
CA ASN A 72 -4.21 6.58 -14.80
C ASN A 72 -3.75 8.04 -14.67
N ASN A 73 -3.64 8.51 -13.43
CA ASN A 73 -3.21 9.85 -13.06
C ASN A 73 -1.83 9.76 -12.37
N GLN A 74 -0.85 10.51 -12.87
CA GLN A 74 0.53 10.38 -12.40
C GLN A 74 0.71 10.79 -10.93
N VAL A 75 -0.01 11.81 -10.47
CA VAL A 75 0.04 12.27 -9.07
C VAL A 75 -0.41 11.14 -8.14
N TYR A 76 -1.56 10.54 -8.45
CA TYR A 76 -2.09 9.42 -7.68
C TYR A 76 -1.17 8.18 -7.72
N LYS A 77 -0.66 7.83 -8.91
CA LYS A 77 0.25 6.68 -9.09
C LYS A 77 1.54 6.84 -8.27
N ASN A 78 2.11 8.04 -8.21
CA ASN A 78 3.29 8.33 -7.41
C ASN A 78 3.04 8.13 -5.90
N GLU A 79 1.91 8.65 -5.39
CA GLU A 79 1.55 8.50 -3.98
C GLU A 79 1.24 7.04 -3.62
N MET A 80 0.48 6.34 -4.48
CA MET A 80 0.22 4.91 -4.34
C MET A 80 1.51 4.10 -4.32
N GLN A 81 2.43 4.34 -5.26
CA GLN A 81 3.71 3.62 -5.31
C GLN A 81 4.55 3.89 -4.06
N THR A 82 4.63 5.15 -3.62
CA THR A 82 5.33 5.54 -2.38
C THR A 82 4.80 4.77 -1.18
N PHE A 83 3.47 4.77 -1.00
CA PHE A 83 2.82 4.09 0.12
C PHE A 83 3.01 2.57 0.07
N THR A 84 2.69 1.94 -1.06
CA THR A 84 2.78 0.48 -1.22
C THR A 84 4.22 0.01 -1.04
N THR A 85 5.20 0.71 -1.63
CA THR A 85 6.63 0.41 -1.47
C THR A 85 7.04 0.49 0.00
N LYS A 86 6.58 1.51 0.74
CA LYS A 86 6.87 1.65 2.16
C LYS A 86 6.32 0.47 2.97
N ILE A 87 5.07 0.09 2.77
CA ILE A 87 4.45 -1.04 3.47
C ILE A 87 5.17 -2.35 3.15
N VAL A 88 5.43 -2.63 1.87
CA VAL A 88 6.16 -3.83 1.45
C VAL A 88 7.56 -3.87 2.07
N ASN A 89 8.29 -2.75 2.08
CA ASN A 89 9.61 -2.69 2.70
C ASN A 89 9.56 -2.94 4.20
N MET A 90 8.54 -2.45 4.90
CA MET A 90 8.33 -2.74 6.32
C MET A 90 8.02 -4.23 6.55
N CYS A 91 7.19 -4.85 5.70
CA CYS A 91 6.92 -6.28 5.75
C CYS A 91 8.19 -7.11 5.51
N LYS A 92 9.01 -6.74 4.52
CA LYS A 92 10.30 -7.37 4.22
C LYS A 92 11.27 -7.26 5.40
N GLN A 93 11.39 -6.07 6.00
CA GLN A 93 12.25 -5.83 7.18
C GLN A 93 11.79 -6.62 8.42
N ALA A 94 10.50 -6.93 8.52
CA ALA A 94 9.94 -7.77 9.58
C ALA A 94 9.92 -9.27 9.24
N ASN A 95 10.44 -9.68 8.07
CA ASN A 95 10.40 -11.06 7.56
C ASN A 95 8.98 -11.64 7.59
N LEU A 96 7.99 -10.89 7.08
CA LEU A 96 6.59 -11.30 7.10
C LEU A 96 6.18 -12.19 5.92
N PHE A 97 6.87 -12.13 4.79
CA PHE A 97 6.54 -12.95 3.63
C PHE A 97 6.96 -14.42 3.84
N ALA A 98 6.18 -15.36 3.31
CA ALA A 98 6.44 -16.79 3.46
C ALA A 98 7.81 -17.21 2.90
N SER A 99 8.27 -16.56 1.83
CA SER A 99 9.63 -16.67 1.29
C SER A 99 10.73 -16.34 2.30
N GLN A 100 10.42 -15.54 3.32
CA GLN A 100 11.30 -15.15 4.42
C GLN A 100 11.01 -15.91 5.73
N GLY A 101 10.19 -16.97 5.68
CA GLY A 101 9.72 -17.69 6.86
C GLY A 101 8.69 -16.93 7.69
N GLY A 102 7.95 -16.00 7.07
CA GLY A 102 6.82 -15.30 7.69
C GLY A 102 5.45 -15.89 7.31
N PRO A 103 4.35 -15.36 7.86
CA PRO A 103 3.01 -15.91 7.65
C PRO A 103 2.27 -15.40 6.40
N ILE A 104 2.76 -14.37 5.71
CA ILE A 104 2.08 -13.81 4.53
C ILE A 104 2.30 -14.70 3.31
N ILE A 105 1.22 -15.28 2.78
CA ILE A 105 1.25 -16.19 1.62
C ILE A 105 0.66 -15.57 0.35
N LEU A 106 -0.13 -14.50 0.48
CA LEU A 106 -0.71 -13.76 -0.64
C LEU A 106 -0.74 -12.27 -0.28
N ALA A 107 -0.59 -11.41 -1.29
CA ALA A 107 -0.78 -9.98 -1.16
C ALA A 107 -1.82 -9.47 -2.17
N GLN A 108 -2.64 -8.51 -1.77
CA GLN A 108 -3.61 -7.88 -2.66
C GLN A 108 -3.24 -6.42 -2.90
N ILE A 109 -3.30 -6.01 -4.17
CA ILE A 109 -3.24 -4.61 -4.60
C ILE A 109 -4.61 -4.19 -5.12
N GLU A 110 -5.00 -2.94 -4.88
CA GLU A 110 -6.34 -2.43 -5.22
C GLU A 110 -7.50 -3.24 -4.56
N ASN A 111 -8.74 -2.78 -4.76
CA ASN A 111 -9.94 -3.38 -4.19
C ASN A 111 -11.18 -3.16 -5.07
N GLU A 112 -11.78 -4.23 -5.58
CA GLU A 112 -13.05 -4.22 -6.33
C GLU A 112 -13.04 -3.23 -7.51
N TYR A 113 -11.89 -3.11 -8.16
CA TYR A 113 -11.68 -2.09 -9.18
C TYR A 113 -12.47 -2.38 -10.46
N GLY A 114 -12.90 -3.64 -10.68
CA GLY A 114 -13.72 -4.03 -11.82
C GLY A 114 -15.01 -3.20 -11.94
N ASN A 115 -15.61 -2.84 -10.80
CA ASN A 115 -16.83 -2.02 -10.72
C ASN A 115 -16.63 -0.56 -11.15
N VAL A 116 -15.38 -0.08 -11.15
CA VAL A 116 -15.02 1.32 -11.45
C VAL A 116 -14.37 1.43 -12.83
N MET A 117 -13.57 0.44 -13.20
CA MET A 117 -12.68 0.46 -14.36
C MET A 117 -13.37 0.93 -15.64
N THR A 118 -14.38 0.19 -16.12
CA THR A 118 -15.07 0.53 -17.37
C THR A 118 -16.12 1.62 -17.19
N PRO A 119 -17.00 1.58 -16.18
CA PRO A 119 -18.07 2.57 -16.05
C PRO A 119 -17.57 4.00 -15.82
N ALA A 120 -16.46 4.19 -15.09
CA ALA A 120 -15.96 5.52 -14.75
C ALA A 120 -14.79 5.98 -15.64
N TYR A 121 -13.88 5.07 -16.01
CA TYR A 121 -12.59 5.46 -16.60
C TYR A 121 -12.26 4.82 -17.96
N GLY A 122 -13.08 3.87 -18.44
CA GLY A 122 -12.85 3.20 -19.73
C GLY A 122 -11.41 2.70 -19.89
N ASP A 123 -10.73 3.14 -20.95
CA ASP A 123 -9.36 2.71 -21.26
C ASP A 123 -8.32 3.26 -20.28
N ALA A 124 -8.55 4.43 -19.68
CA ALA A 124 -7.68 4.94 -18.61
C ALA A 124 -7.74 4.01 -17.38
N GLY A 125 -8.90 3.40 -17.12
CA GLY A 125 -9.06 2.41 -16.07
C GLY A 125 -8.26 1.13 -16.34
N LYS A 126 -8.30 0.64 -17.58
CA LYS A 126 -7.50 -0.53 -18.00
C LYS A 126 -5.99 -0.25 -17.92
N ALA A 127 -5.55 0.92 -18.36
CA ALA A 127 -4.15 1.33 -18.24
C ALA A 127 -3.70 1.40 -16.77
N TYR A 128 -4.57 1.89 -15.89
CA TYR A 128 -4.31 1.95 -14.45
C TYR A 128 -4.18 0.56 -13.82
N ILE A 129 -5.12 -0.36 -14.06
CA ILE A 129 -5.07 -1.68 -13.41
C ILE A 129 -3.86 -2.51 -13.88
N ASN A 130 -3.49 -2.39 -15.16
CA ASN A 130 -2.27 -3.00 -15.69
C ASN A 130 -1.02 -2.41 -15.02
N TRP A 131 -0.99 -1.10 -14.83
CA TRP A 131 0.09 -0.45 -14.09
C TRP A 131 0.13 -0.91 -12.63
N CYS A 132 -1.01 -1.10 -11.96
CA CYS A 132 -1.05 -1.60 -10.58
C CYS A 132 -0.44 -3.01 -10.47
N ALA A 133 -0.76 -3.90 -11.40
CA ALA A 133 -0.20 -5.24 -11.45
C ALA A 133 1.33 -5.18 -11.63
N GLN A 134 1.82 -4.44 -12.63
CA GLN A 134 3.25 -4.28 -12.90
C GLN A 134 4.00 -3.65 -11.72
N MET A 135 3.42 -2.62 -11.10
CA MET A 135 4.00 -1.96 -9.94
C MET A 135 4.10 -2.94 -8.76
N ALA A 136 3.04 -3.70 -8.48
CA ALA A 136 3.02 -4.68 -7.40
C ALA A 136 4.05 -5.80 -7.63
N GLU A 137 4.10 -6.37 -8.84
CA GLU A 137 5.09 -7.38 -9.22
C GLU A 137 6.53 -6.87 -9.09
N SER A 138 6.78 -5.62 -9.49
CA SER A 138 8.13 -5.01 -9.39
C SER A 138 8.67 -4.92 -7.96
N LEU A 139 7.81 -5.05 -6.94
CA LEU A 139 8.22 -5.03 -5.54
C LEU A 139 8.83 -6.35 -5.08
N ASN A 140 8.80 -7.42 -5.89
CA ASN A 140 9.49 -8.69 -5.68
C ASN A 140 9.30 -9.25 -4.25
N ILE A 141 8.06 -9.54 -3.87
CA ILE A 141 7.72 -10.04 -2.53
C ILE A 141 7.79 -11.57 -2.42
N ASP A 142 8.06 -12.26 -3.54
CA ASP A 142 8.21 -13.72 -3.64
C ASP A 142 7.01 -14.53 -3.11
N VAL A 143 5.82 -13.92 -3.14
CA VAL A 143 4.51 -14.55 -2.95
C VAL A 143 3.53 -13.99 -3.99
N PRO A 144 2.47 -14.72 -4.36
CA PRO A 144 1.55 -14.24 -5.40
C PRO A 144 0.81 -12.96 -5.01
N TRP A 145 0.60 -12.11 -6.01
CA TRP A 145 -0.31 -10.98 -5.95
C TRP A 145 -1.70 -11.38 -6.45
N ILE A 146 -2.74 -10.85 -5.81
CA ILE A 146 -4.14 -11.00 -6.21
C ILE A 146 -4.81 -9.64 -6.34
N MET A 147 -5.93 -9.59 -7.05
CA MET A 147 -6.87 -8.48 -7.09
C MET A 147 -8.28 -9.06 -6.96
N CYS A 148 -9.13 -8.45 -6.14
CA CYS A 148 -10.53 -8.86 -6.02
C CYS A 148 -11.42 -8.09 -7.00
N GLN A 149 -12.48 -8.75 -7.48
CA GLN A 149 -13.46 -8.17 -8.40
C GLN A 149 -14.54 -7.41 -7.64
#